data_AF-A0A9J6FWP1-F1
#
_entry.id   AF-A0A9J6FWP1-F1
#
_cell.length_a   1.000
_cell.length_b   1.000
_cell.length_c   1.000
_cell.angle_alpha   90.00
_cell.angle_beta   90.00
_cell.angle_gamma   90.00
#
_symmetry.space_group_name_H-M   'P 1'
#
loop_
_entity.id
_entity.type
_entity.pdbx_description
1 polymer ?
#
loop_
_entity_poly.entity_id
_entity_poly.type
_entity_poly.pdbx_seq_one_letter_code
_entity_poly.pdbx_strand_id
1 'polypeptide(L)'
;MFLFKPQASEPSVSVITGKVDKIAFDQVDQVKVVGFFVEGAADYKLFEEASIAEGHHARFYAVFDRTVARHLKLDTVGQIALYSPFVKQPVTCPQNPASLQDLRAFVGQHRHAALTKVDEHNVHNPELEDPSRITVLAVADEASPLGGYFHRLLQRTMRNITNATASAGAPLHFNLLWVDTAVLPTAQAMLKRLGRVGSGPHLGTHDLLTGQGLWFDVSTLNATGGKGADEENVQKLLTWFAALSAPSAAAESGTWKFSEVPASKIVAEGGDVELRCTVLDAAAGDCLWLRDGRNVGASLSRLPHLAWAGVGHTGDCSLVIRGVTRGRDDGSWVCEVTGDALHPTLTSPPAVLVISSGSTTSKTEL
;
A
#
# COMPACT_ATOMS: atom_id res chain seq x y z
N MET A 1 20.17 6.97 -30.40
CA MET A 1 18.82 6.97 -29.81
C MET A 1 18.02 5.93 -30.57
N PHE A 2 18.10 4.66 -30.15
CA PHE A 2 17.30 3.60 -30.74
C PHE A 2 15.93 3.64 -30.06
N LEU A 3 14.94 4.17 -30.78
CA LEU A 3 13.54 4.05 -30.41
C LEU A 3 13.17 2.56 -30.51
N PHE A 4 13.16 1.87 -29.38
CA PHE A 4 12.43 0.61 -29.28
C PHE A 4 10.96 0.93 -29.50
N LYS A 5 10.48 0.66 -30.71
CA LYS A 5 9.05 0.52 -30.96
C LYS A 5 8.66 -0.77 -30.22
N PRO A 6 7.77 -0.72 -29.21
CA PRO A 6 7.25 -1.96 -28.65
C PRO A 6 6.62 -2.73 -29.79
N GLN A 7 7.12 -3.94 -30.03
CA GLN A 7 6.54 -4.86 -30.99
C GLN A 7 5.09 -5.07 -30.52
N ALA A 8 4.11 -4.71 -31.36
CA ALA A 8 2.71 -4.92 -31.02
C ALA A 8 2.53 -6.42 -30.71
N SER A 9 2.14 -6.74 -29.49
CA SER A 9 1.87 -8.11 -29.08
C SER A 9 0.74 -8.66 -29.95
N GLU A 10 0.95 -9.84 -30.56
CA GLU A 10 -0.15 -10.56 -31.21
C GLU A 10 -1.29 -10.82 -30.21
N PRO A 11 -2.55 -10.85 -30.65
CA PRO A 11 -3.67 -11.15 -29.75
C PRO A 11 -3.46 -12.51 -29.11
N SER A 12 -3.29 -12.53 -27.78
CA SER A 12 -3.06 -13.75 -27.00
C SER A 12 -4.37 -14.27 -26.41
N VAL A 13 -5.37 -14.50 -27.25
CA VAL A 13 -6.66 -15.09 -26.82
C VAL A 13 -6.58 -16.61 -26.94
N SER A 14 -6.62 -17.30 -25.80
CA SER A 14 -6.62 -18.77 -25.77
C SER A 14 -8.04 -19.33 -25.86
N VAL A 15 -8.29 -20.25 -26.77
CA VAL A 15 -9.62 -20.87 -26.93
C VAL A 15 -9.79 -22.05 -25.97
N ILE A 16 -10.89 -22.09 -25.23
CA ILE A 16 -11.26 -23.21 -24.37
C ILE A 16 -12.27 -24.06 -25.13
N THR A 17 -11.85 -25.24 -25.58
CA THR A 17 -12.66 -26.15 -26.40
C THR A 17 -13.23 -27.32 -25.60
N GLY A 18 -12.65 -27.63 -24.43
CA GLY A 18 -13.07 -28.79 -23.66
C GLY A 18 -12.52 -28.86 -22.24
N LYS A 19 -12.65 -30.05 -21.65
CA LYS A 19 -12.34 -30.30 -20.24
C LYS A 19 -10.86 -30.08 -19.90
N VAL A 20 -9.94 -30.47 -20.78
CA VAL A 20 -8.49 -30.31 -20.57
C VAL A 20 -8.13 -28.83 -20.51
N ASP A 21 -8.59 -28.05 -21.50
CA ASP A 21 -8.37 -26.60 -21.54
C ASP A 21 -8.98 -25.90 -20.34
N LYS A 22 -10.16 -26.33 -19.88
CA LYS A 22 -10.77 -25.82 -18.66
C LYS A 22 -9.90 -26.10 -17.43
N ILE A 23 -9.34 -27.31 -17.31
CA ILE A 23 -8.43 -27.66 -16.21
C ILE A 23 -7.19 -26.75 -16.24
N ALA A 24 -6.62 -26.51 -17.42
CA ALA A 24 -5.50 -25.58 -17.57
C ALA A 24 -5.90 -24.14 -17.21
N PHE A 25 -7.06 -23.68 -17.66
CA PHE A 25 -7.64 -22.37 -17.31
C PHE A 25 -7.82 -22.24 -15.79
N ASP A 26 -8.30 -23.28 -15.11
CA ASP A 26 -8.52 -23.27 -13.66
C ASP A 26 -7.20 -23.19 -12.87
N GLN A 27 -6.08 -23.64 -13.44
CA GLN A 27 -4.74 -23.60 -12.81
C GLN A 27 -4.00 -22.27 -12.96
N VAL A 28 -4.49 -21.37 -13.83
CA VAL A 28 -3.84 -20.06 -14.01
C VAL A 28 -4.21 -19.14 -12.85
N ASP A 29 -3.19 -18.75 -12.08
CA ASP A 29 -3.25 -17.87 -10.90
C ASP A 29 -3.05 -16.37 -11.23
N GLN A 30 -3.36 -15.97 -12.47
CA GLN A 30 -3.41 -14.58 -12.91
C GLN A 30 -4.87 -14.14 -13.10
N VAL A 31 -5.12 -12.84 -13.25
CA VAL A 31 -6.44 -12.36 -13.67
C VAL A 31 -6.75 -12.94 -15.05
N LYS A 32 -7.94 -13.51 -15.21
CA LYS A 32 -8.38 -14.10 -16.47
C LYS A 32 -9.67 -13.44 -16.92
N VAL A 33 -9.75 -13.08 -18.19
CA VAL A 33 -10.98 -12.60 -18.82
C VAL A 33 -11.43 -13.66 -19.81
N VAL A 34 -12.67 -14.11 -19.71
CA VAL A 34 -13.23 -15.12 -20.61
C VAL A 34 -14.55 -14.63 -21.20
N GLY A 35 -14.71 -14.75 -22.51
CA GLY A 35 -15.95 -14.40 -23.21
C GLY A 35 -16.54 -15.56 -23.98
N PHE A 36 -17.87 -15.59 -24.07
CA PHE A 36 -18.61 -16.53 -24.91
C PHE A 36 -19.06 -15.84 -26.20
N PHE A 37 -18.52 -16.25 -27.33
CA PHE A 37 -18.74 -15.58 -28.62
C PHE A 37 -19.22 -16.56 -29.69
N VAL A 38 -19.65 -16.00 -30.81
CA VAL A 38 -19.76 -16.73 -32.08
C VAL A 38 -18.47 -16.49 -32.86
N GLU A 39 -17.91 -17.55 -33.45
CA GLU A 39 -16.66 -17.46 -34.21
C GLU A 39 -16.80 -16.46 -35.37
N GLY A 40 -15.84 -15.53 -35.48
CA GLY A 40 -15.82 -14.47 -36.49
C GLY A 40 -16.75 -13.28 -36.25
N ALA A 41 -17.47 -13.24 -35.13
CA ALA A 41 -18.34 -12.12 -34.78
C ALA A 41 -17.57 -10.82 -34.46
N ALA A 42 -18.22 -9.67 -34.64
CA ALA A 42 -17.57 -8.36 -34.49
C ALA A 42 -17.16 -8.03 -33.04
N ASP A 43 -17.95 -8.49 -32.07
CA ASP A 43 -17.68 -8.42 -30.64
C ASP A 43 -16.45 -9.25 -30.24
N TYR A 44 -16.24 -10.42 -30.87
CA TYR A 44 -15.02 -11.20 -30.66
C TYR A 44 -13.76 -10.45 -31.15
N LYS A 45 -13.83 -9.73 -32.28
CA LYS A 45 -12.70 -8.91 -32.76
C LYS A 45 -12.34 -7.79 -31.78
N LEU A 46 -13.34 -7.13 -31.20
CA LEU A 46 -13.10 -6.12 -30.16
C LEU A 46 -12.47 -6.73 -28.90
N PHE A 47 -12.83 -7.97 -28.58
CA PHE A 47 -12.22 -8.73 -27.49
C PHE A 47 -10.76 -9.09 -27.77
N GLU A 48 -10.42 -9.45 -29.02
CA GLU A 48 -9.04 -9.65 -29.46
C GLU A 48 -8.22 -8.35 -29.36
N GLU A 49 -8.78 -7.21 -29.78
CA GLU A 49 -8.14 -5.89 -29.61
C GLU A 49 -7.92 -5.54 -28.12
N ALA A 50 -8.88 -5.87 -27.26
CA ALA A 50 -8.74 -5.68 -25.82
C ALA A 50 -7.63 -6.56 -25.24
N SER A 51 -7.46 -7.79 -25.74
CA SER A 51 -6.38 -8.70 -25.30
C SER A 51 -4.99 -8.15 -25.60
N ILE A 52 -4.84 -7.42 -26.71
CA ILE A 52 -3.59 -6.75 -27.07
C ILE A 52 -3.33 -5.58 -26.10
N ALA A 53 -4.37 -4.79 -25.81
CA ALA A 53 -4.23 -3.61 -24.95
C ALA A 53 -3.99 -3.98 -23.47
N GLU A 54 -4.70 -4.98 -22.97
CA GLU A 54 -4.78 -5.33 -21.54
C GLU A 54 -4.06 -6.65 -21.22
N GLY A 55 -3.36 -7.26 -22.18
CA GLY A 55 -2.68 -8.55 -22.03
C GLY A 55 -1.60 -8.58 -20.94
N HIS A 56 -1.14 -7.41 -20.50
CA HIS A 56 -0.21 -7.23 -19.39
C HIS A 56 -0.90 -7.27 -18.02
N HIS A 57 -2.21 -7.01 -17.95
CA HIS A 57 -3.00 -7.10 -16.72
C HIS A 57 -3.74 -8.42 -16.58
N ALA A 58 -4.17 -9.02 -17.69
CA ALA A 58 -4.98 -10.23 -17.65
C ALA A 58 -4.72 -11.17 -18.84
N ARG A 59 -4.96 -12.46 -18.62
CA ARG A 59 -4.96 -13.49 -19.66
C ARG A 59 -6.35 -13.58 -20.30
N PHE A 60 -6.43 -13.54 -21.61
CA PHE A 60 -7.70 -13.55 -22.34
C PHE A 60 -8.03 -14.95 -22.87
N TYR A 61 -9.30 -15.33 -22.74
CA TYR A 61 -9.82 -16.61 -23.18
C TYR A 61 -11.14 -16.44 -23.93
N ALA A 62 -11.38 -17.31 -24.91
CA ALA A 62 -12.64 -17.34 -25.63
C ALA A 62 -13.24 -18.74 -25.65
N VAL A 63 -14.56 -18.78 -25.69
CA VAL A 63 -15.35 -19.99 -25.83
C VAL A 63 -16.33 -19.79 -26.96
N PHE A 64 -16.47 -20.79 -27.83
CA PHE A 64 -17.45 -20.79 -28.92
C PHE A 64 -18.52 -21.87 -28.76
N ASP A 65 -18.28 -22.88 -27.91
CA ASP A 65 -19.24 -23.93 -27.60
C ASP A 65 -20.10 -23.57 -26.36
N ARG A 66 -21.42 -23.68 -26.51
CA ARG A 66 -22.38 -23.35 -25.45
C ARG A 66 -22.27 -24.26 -24.23
N THR A 67 -21.90 -25.53 -24.42
CA THR A 67 -21.75 -26.47 -23.31
C THR A 67 -20.54 -26.12 -22.47
N VAL A 68 -19.42 -25.76 -23.11
CA VAL A 68 -18.21 -25.28 -22.42
C VAL A 68 -18.50 -23.94 -21.71
N ALA A 69 -19.21 -23.02 -22.36
CA ALA A 69 -19.57 -21.71 -21.79
C ALA A 69 -20.33 -21.84 -20.46
N ARG A 70 -21.30 -22.76 -20.39
CA ARG A 70 -22.05 -23.04 -19.14
C ARG A 70 -21.14 -23.49 -17.99
N HIS A 71 -20.10 -24.27 -18.27
CA HIS A 71 -19.14 -24.70 -17.24
C HIS A 71 -18.27 -23.54 -16.72
N LEU A 72 -18.25 -22.42 -17.44
CA LEU A 72 -17.58 -21.16 -17.08
C LEU A 72 -18.58 -20.09 -16.61
N LYS A 73 -19.82 -20.48 -16.29
CA LYS A 73 -20.90 -19.58 -15.83
C LYS A 73 -21.23 -18.46 -16.83
N LEU A 74 -21.08 -18.75 -18.13
CA LEU A 74 -21.49 -17.89 -19.23
C LEU A 74 -22.74 -18.51 -19.89
N ASP A 75 -23.83 -17.77 -19.90
CA ASP A 75 -25.14 -18.26 -20.34
C ASP A 75 -25.54 -17.73 -21.72
N THR A 76 -25.11 -16.50 -22.04
CA THR A 76 -25.48 -15.78 -23.27
C THR A 76 -24.27 -15.42 -24.12
N VAL A 77 -24.45 -15.44 -25.44
CA VAL A 77 -23.42 -14.97 -26.39
C VAL A 77 -23.15 -13.48 -26.14
N GLY A 78 -21.88 -13.07 -26.27
CA GLY A 78 -21.36 -11.75 -25.95
C GLY A 78 -21.07 -11.54 -24.45
N GLN A 79 -21.45 -12.49 -23.58
CA GLN A 79 -21.19 -12.38 -22.15
C GLN A 79 -19.70 -12.59 -21.87
N ILE A 80 -19.15 -11.69 -21.06
CA ILE A 80 -17.74 -11.69 -20.66
C ILE A 80 -17.67 -11.74 -19.13
N ALA A 81 -16.77 -12.53 -18.59
CA ALA A 81 -16.55 -12.68 -17.16
C ALA A 81 -15.06 -12.59 -16.81
N LEU A 82 -14.78 -11.97 -15.67
CA LEU A 82 -13.44 -11.83 -15.11
C LEU A 82 -13.29 -12.72 -13.88
N TYR A 83 -12.22 -13.50 -13.88
CA TYR A 83 -11.82 -14.39 -12.80
C TYR A 83 -10.57 -13.82 -12.14
N SER A 84 -10.73 -13.24 -10.96
CA SER A 84 -9.60 -12.82 -10.14
C SER A 84 -8.96 -14.05 -9.46
N PRO A 85 -7.62 -14.05 -9.27
CA PRO A 85 -6.95 -15.11 -8.51
C PRO A 85 -7.60 -15.30 -7.14
N PHE A 86 -7.78 -16.56 -6.75
CA PHE A 86 -8.29 -16.98 -5.43
C PHE A 86 -9.75 -16.60 -5.12
N VAL A 87 -10.45 -15.90 -6.02
CA VAL A 87 -11.87 -15.59 -5.89
C VAL A 87 -12.71 -16.66 -6.58
N LYS A 88 -13.66 -17.27 -5.87
CA LYS A 88 -14.48 -18.38 -6.41
C LYS A 88 -15.55 -17.93 -7.41
N GLN A 89 -16.09 -16.73 -7.23
CA GLN A 89 -17.14 -16.20 -8.08
C GLN A 89 -16.53 -15.21 -9.07
N PRO A 90 -16.67 -15.45 -10.39
CA PRO A 90 -16.27 -14.47 -11.37
C PRO A 90 -17.20 -13.26 -11.34
N VAL A 91 -16.69 -12.12 -11.79
CA VAL A 91 -17.47 -10.91 -12.01
C VAL A 91 -17.87 -10.88 -13.47
N THR A 92 -19.17 -10.73 -13.76
CA THR A 92 -19.65 -10.58 -15.13
C THR A 92 -19.52 -9.13 -15.58
N CYS A 93 -19.04 -8.90 -16.80
CA CYS A 93 -19.01 -7.57 -17.41
C CYS A 93 -20.45 -7.04 -17.51
N PRO A 94 -20.74 -5.84 -16.99
CA PRO A 94 -22.11 -5.33 -16.99
C PRO A 94 -22.62 -4.95 -18.38
N GLN A 95 -21.71 -4.69 -19.33
CA GLN A 95 -22.05 -4.34 -20.71
C GLN A 95 -21.99 -5.57 -21.62
N ASN A 96 -23.05 -5.77 -22.41
CA ASN A 96 -23.12 -6.79 -23.45
C ASN A 96 -24.02 -6.28 -24.60
N PRO A 97 -23.48 -6.05 -25.83
CA PRO A 97 -22.08 -6.24 -26.21
C PRO A 97 -21.16 -5.16 -25.61
N ALA A 98 -19.96 -5.56 -25.20
CA ALA A 98 -18.97 -4.63 -24.63
C ALA A 98 -18.13 -3.98 -25.73
N SER A 99 -17.91 -2.66 -25.64
CA SER A 99 -16.92 -1.97 -26.47
C SER A 99 -15.50 -2.17 -25.95
N LEU A 100 -14.49 -1.81 -26.74
CA LEU A 100 -13.09 -1.81 -26.29
C LEU A 100 -12.90 -0.95 -25.03
N GLN A 101 -13.56 0.21 -24.94
CA GLN A 101 -13.48 1.08 -23.77
C GLN A 101 -14.11 0.44 -22.53
N ASP A 102 -15.24 -0.26 -22.70
CA ASP A 102 -15.88 -0.99 -21.60
C ASP A 102 -14.98 -2.11 -21.09
N LEU A 103 -14.31 -2.83 -21.99
CA LEU A 103 -13.39 -3.92 -21.62
C LEU A 103 -12.17 -3.40 -20.86
N ARG A 104 -11.57 -2.30 -21.31
CA ARG A 104 -10.46 -1.66 -20.58
C ARG A 104 -10.87 -1.18 -19.20
N ALA A 105 -12.02 -0.51 -19.10
CA ALA A 105 -12.55 -0.05 -17.82
C ALA A 105 -12.84 -1.24 -16.89
N PHE A 106 -13.43 -2.31 -17.43
CA PHE A 106 -13.76 -3.51 -16.68
C PHE A 106 -12.51 -4.24 -16.16
N VAL A 107 -11.48 -4.44 -16.99
CA VAL A 107 -10.20 -5.02 -16.54
C VAL A 107 -9.51 -4.11 -15.54
N GLY A 108 -9.46 -2.80 -15.82
CA GLY A 108 -8.86 -1.79 -14.97
C GLY A 108 -9.44 -1.76 -13.54
N GLN A 109 -10.75 -1.94 -13.39
CA GLN A 109 -11.42 -1.99 -12.09
C GLN A 109 -11.10 -3.25 -11.27
N HIS A 110 -10.68 -4.33 -11.92
CA HIS A 110 -10.51 -5.64 -11.30
C HIS A 110 -9.07 -6.19 -11.39
N ARG A 111 -8.11 -5.36 -11.78
CA ARG A 111 -6.71 -5.74 -12.00
C ARG A 111 -5.91 -6.07 -10.73
N HIS A 112 -6.39 -5.65 -9.55
CA HIS A 112 -5.67 -5.86 -8.29
C HIS A 112 -5.78 -7.32 -7.83
N ALA A 113 -4.80 -8.14 -8.22
CA ALA A 113 -4.64 -9.49 -7.70
C ALA A 113 -4.08 -9.47 -6.28
N ALA A 114 -4.51 -10.41 -5.44
CA ALA A 114 -3.95 -10.53 -4.08
C ALA A 114 -2.50 -11.05 -4.09
N LEU A 115 -2.12 -11.79 -5.14
CA LEU A 115 -0.75 -12.24 -5.42
C LEU A 115 -0.45 -11.90 -6.89
N THR A 116 0.64 -11.17 -7.11
CA THR A 116 1.12 -10.79 -8.44
C THR A 116 2.49 -11.42 -8.68
N LYS A 117 2.64 -12.17 -9.77
CA LYS A 117 3.97 -12.64 -10.21
C LYS A 117 4.71 -11.49 -10.90
N VAL A 118 5.93 -11.22 -10.44
CA VAL A 118 6.81 -10.20 -11.01
C VAL A 118 7.78 -10.86 -11.98
N ASP A 119 7.90 -10.27 -13.17
CA ASP A 119 8.77 -10.72 -14.25
C ASP A 119 9.51 -9.53 -14.89
N GLU A 120 10.32 -9.82 -15.91
CA GLU A 120 11.13 -8.82 -16.60
C GLU A 120 10.30 -7.78 -17.38
N HIS A 121 9.01 -8.04 -17.65
CA HIS A 121 8.13 -7.13 -18.38
C HIS A 121 7.39 -6.18 -17.44
N ASN A 122 7.04 -6.64 -16.23
CA ASN A 122 6.23 -5.87 -15.30
C ASN A 122 7.01 -5.27 -14.11
N VAL A 123 8.27 -5.63 -13.88
CA VAL A 123 9.06 -5.17 -12.72
C VAL A 123 9.17 -3.64 -12.60
N HIS A 124 9.04 -2.91 -13.70
CA HIS A 124 9.06 -1.44 -13.73
C HIS A 124 7.67 -0.80 -13.80
N ASN A 125 6.60 -1.61 -13.69
CA ASN A 125 5.25 -1.09 -13.67
C ASN A 125 4.99 -0.36 -12.33
N PRO A 126 4.69 0.94 -12.34
CA PRO A 126 4.40 1.69 -11.11
C PRO A 126 3.18 1.14 -10.36
N GLU A 127 2.31 0.37 -11.02
CA GLU A 127 1.13 -0.24 -10.39
C GLU A 127 1.45 -1.42 -9.46
N LEU A 128 2.69 -1.94 -9.48
CA LEU A 128 3.13 -2.92 -8.49
C LEU A 128 3.24 -2.32 -7.09
N GLU A 129 3.42 -1.00 -7.00
CA GLU A 129 3.49 -0.24 -5.76
C GLU A 129 2.13 0.46 -5.53
N ASP A 130 1.43 0.05 -4.48
CA ASP A 130 0.21 0.72 -4.01
C ASP A 130 0.51 1.37 -2.65
N PRO A 131 0.62 2.70 -2.57
CA PRO A 131 0.91 3.40 -1.31
C PRO A 131 -0.13 3.15 -0.21
N SER A 132 -1.35 2.73 -0.58
CA SER A 132 -2.42 2.40 0.38
C SER A 132 -2.32 0.99 0.94
N ARG A 133 -1.37 0.17 0.46
CA ARG A 133 -1.19 -1.23 0.85
C ARG A 133 0.24 -1.53 1.26
N ILE A 134 0.38 -2.44 2.21
CA ILE A 134 1.67 -3.02 2.56
C ILE A 134 2.14 -3.89 1.39
N THR A 135 3.32 -3.58 0.84
CA THR A 135 3.94 -4.45 -0.17
C THR A 135 4.67 -5.59 0.54
N VAL A 136 4.22 -6.81 0.26
CA VAL A 136 4.83 -8.04 0.77
C VAL A 136 5.60 -8.69 -0.38
N LEU A 137 6.87 -8.99 -0.15
CA LEU A 137 7.76 -9.63 -1.11
C LEU A 137 7.95 -11.10 -0.73
N ALA A 138 7.66 -12.00 -1.67
CA ALA A 138 8.01 -13.41 -1.60
C ALA A 138 9.03 -13.74 -2.69
N VAL A 139 10.25 -14.09 -2.30
CA VAL A 139 11.37 -14.34 -3.22
C VAL A 139 11.84 -15.79 -3.08
N ALA A 140 11.83 -16.55 -4.16
CA ALA A 140 12.35 -17.92 -4.17
C ALA A 140 12.73 -18.36 -5.58
N ASP A 141 13.43 -19.49 -5.72
CA ASP A 141 13.50 -20.23 -6.98
C ASP A 141 12.29 -21.17 -7.06
N GLU A 142 11.33 -20.90 -7.95
CA GLU A 142 10.10 -21.69 -8.08
C GLU A 142 10.39 -23.15 -8.51
N ALA A 143 11.47 -23.38 -9.25
CA ALA A 143 11.87 -24.71 -9.71
C ALA A 143 12.55 -25.53 -8.60
N SER A 144 13.04 -24.88 -7.53
CA SER A 144 13.61 -25.57 -6.38
C SER A 144 12.53 -26.33 -5.58
N PRO A 145 12.85 -27.49 -4.95
CA PRO A 145 11.86 -28.25 -4.16
C PRO A 145 11.19 -27.41 -3.06
N LEU A 146 11.97 -26.62 -2.34
CA LEU A 146 11.47 -25.79 -1.25
C LEU A 146 10.75 -24.55 -1.77
N GLY A 147 11.23 -23.91 -2.84
CA GLY A 147 10.58 -22.72 -3.43
C GLY A 147 9.24 -23.05 -4.07
N GLY A 148 9.14 -24.13 -4.85
CA GLY A 148 7.87 -24.59 -5.41
C GLY A 148 6.87 -25.05 -4.33
N TYR A 149 7.35 -25.66 -3.25
CA TYR A 149 6.52 -25.96 -2.07
C TYR A 149 6.02 -24.67 -1.41
N PHE A 150 6.90 -23.70 -1.19
CA PHE A 150 6.57 -22.43 -0.56
C PHE A 150 5.58 -21.60 -1.38
N HIS A 151 5.76 -21.54 -2.70
CA HIS A 151 4.82 -20.88 -3.62
C HIS A 151 3.41 -21.48 -3.47
N ARG A 152 3.30 -22.81 -3.49
CA ARG A 152 2.03 -23.52 -3.32
C ARG A 152 1.37 -23.25 -1.97
N LEU A 153 2.17 -23.20 -0.89
CA LEU A 153 1.69 -22.83 0.43
C LEU A 153 1.14 -21.39 0.43
N LEU A 154 1.85 -20.43 -0.16
CA LEU A 154 1.37 -19.05 -0.28
C LEU A 154 0.06 -18.97 -1.06
N GLN A 155 -0.05 -19.65 -2.20
CA GLN A 155 -1.32 -19.71 -2.96
C GLN A 155 -2.47 -20.32 -2.13
N ARG A 156 -2.20 -21.34 -1.32
CA ARG A 156 -3.20 -21.91 -0.39
C ARG A 156 -3.59 -20.91 0.71
N THR A 157 -2.61 -20.23 1.29
CA THR A 157 -2.83 -19.18 2.30
C THR A 157 -3.63 -18.01 1.74
N MET A 158 -3.27 -17.50 0.56
CA MET A 158 -3.99 -16.41 -0.09
C MET A 158 -5.44 -16.79 -0.40
N ARG A 159 -5.70 -18.03 -0.85
CA ARG A 159 -7.08 -18.54 -0.98
C ARG A 159 -7.85 -18.50 0.33
N ASN A 160 -7.24 -18.89 1.44
CA ASN A 160 -7.91 -18.84 2.74
C ASN A 160 -8.22 -17.39 3.15
N ILE A 161 -7.26 -16.50 2.97
CA ILE A 161 -7.42 -15.07 3.27
C ILE A 161 -8.54 -14.47 2.41
N THR A 162 -8.50 -14.64 1.08
CA THR A 162 -9.52 -14.12 0.16
C THR A 162 -10.92 -14.67 0.45
N ASN A 163 -11.05 -15.96 0.80
CA ASN A 163 -12.34 -16.53 1.18
C ASN A 163 -12.87 -15.92 2.49
N ALA A 164 -12.00 -15.68 3.48
CA ALA A 164 -12.37 -15.07 4.74
C ALA A 164 -12.76 -13.59 4.55
N THR A 165 -11.98 -12.81 3.81
CA THR A 165 -12.27 -11.37 3.59
C THR A 165 -13.48 -11.13 2.69
N ALA A 166 -13.72 -11.98 1.69
CA ALA A 166 -14.93 -11.92 0.87
C ALA A 166 -16.21 -12.07 1.72
N SER A 167 -16.18 -12.89 2.78
CA SER A 167 -17.30 -13.03 3.71
C SER A 167 -17.49 -11.84 4.66
N ALA A 168 -16.42 -11.07 4.90
CA ALA A 168 -16.41 -9.91 5.80
C ALA A 168 -16.60 -8.55 5.09
N GLY A 169 -16.51 -8.51 3.75
CA GLY A 169 -16.64 -7.28 2.97
C GLY A 169 -15.47 -6.29 3.12
N ALA A 170 -14.33 -6.74 3.66
CA ALA A 170 -13.17 -5.89 3.92
C ALA A 170 -12.09 -6.07 2.83
N PRO A 171 -11.50 -4.98 2.29
CA PRO A 171 -10.41 -5.07 1.33
C PRO A 171 -9.13 -5.58 1.99
N LEU A 172 -8.26 -6.21 1.20
CA LEU A 172 -6.92 -6.61 1.66
C LEU A 172 -6.02 -5.38 1.79
N HIS A 173 -5.39 -5.21 2.94
CA HIS A 173 -4.46 -4.11 3.24
C HIS A 173 -3.04 -4.34 2.72
N PHE A 174 -2.80 -5.42 1.99
CA PHE A 174 -1.48 -5.76 1.44
C PHE A 174 -1.58 -6.28 0.00
N ASN A 175 -0.46 -6.19 -0.71
CA ASN A 175 -0.23 -6.81 -2.02
C ASN A 175 0.95 -7.76 -1.92
N LEU A 176 0.80 -9.02 -2.38
CA LEU A 176 1.88 -10.01 -2.36
C LEU A 176 2.55 -10.10 -3.74
N LEU A 177 3.83 -9.75 -3.79
CA LEU A 177 4.67 -9.85 -4.98
C LEU A 177 5.49 -11.14 -4.93
N TRP A 178 5.24 -12.05 -5.87
CA TRP A 178 6.05 -13.25 -6.06
C TRP A 178 7.18 -12.96 -7.04
N VAL A 179 8.42 -13.15 -6.61
CA VAL A 179 9.63 -12.93 -7.41
C VAL A 179 10.40 -14.23 -7.54
N ASP A 180 10.41 -14.80 -8.74
CA ASP A 180 11.23 -15.96 -9.05
C ASP A 180 12.67 -15.54 -9.31
N THR A 181 13.62 -16.03 -8.51
CA THR A 181 15.05 -15.71 -8.68
C THR A 181 15.67 -16.29 -9.94
N ALA A 182 15.05 -17.31 -10.56
CA ALA A 182 15.47 -17.82 -11.87
C ALA A 182 15.07 -16.86 -13.01
N VAL A 183 13.94 -16.16 -12.86
CA VAL A 183 13.43 -15.17 -13.83
C VAL A 183 14.07 -13.80 -13.61
N LEU A 184 14.21 -13.38 -12.34
CA LEU A 184 14.81 -12.11 -11.93
C LEU A 184 16.00 -12.34 -11.00
N PRO A 185 17.20 -12.67 -11.53
CA PRO A 185 18.39 -12.92 -10.72
C PRO A 185 18.82 -11.73 -9.85
N THR A 186 18.45 -10.51 -10.24
CA THR A 186 18.69 -9.27 -9.46
C THR A 186 18.04 -9.30 -8.10
N ALA A 187 16.97 -10.09 -7.90
CA ALA A 187 16.31 -10.26 -6.61
C ALA A 187 17.24 -10.84 -5.53
N GLN A 188 18.17 -11.73 -5.90
CA GLN A 188 19.17 -12.23 -4.93
C GLN A 188 20.13 -11.13 -4.48
N ALA A 189 20.52 -10.22 -5.38
CA ALA A 189 21.38 -9.10 -5.01
C ALA A 189 20.64 -8.12 -4.09
N MET A 190 19.35 -7.86 -4.35
CA MET A 190 18.49 -7.08 -3.47
C MET A 190 18.40 -7.70 -2.07
N LEU A 191 18.09 -8.98 -1.96
CA LEU A 191 18.00 -9.68 -0.66
C LEU A 191 19.30 -9.56 0.16
N LYS A 192 20.46 -9.73 -0.48
CA LYS A 192 21.76 -9.56 0.19
C LYS A 192 21.94 -8.15 0.77
N ARG A 193 21.50 -7.11 0.04
CA ARG A 193 21.53 -5.71 0.54
C ARG A 193 20.61 -5.51 1.75
N LEU A 194 19.53 -6.29 1.84
CA LEU A 194 18.60 -6.31 2.98
C LEU A 194 19.06 -7.22 4.13
N GLY A 195 20.32 -7.68 4.09
CA GLY A 195 20.88 -8.59 5.08
C GLY A 195 20.19 -9.97 5.10
N ARG A 196 19.46 -10.32 4.04
CA ARG A 196 18.86 -11.65 3.87
C ARG A 196 19.87 -12.53 3.16
N VAL A 197 20.49 -13.44 3.93
CA VAL A 197 21.55 -14.34 3.45
C VAL A 197 21.01 -15.76 3.45
N GLY A 198 21.08 -16.43 2.30
CA GLY A 198 20.60 -17.80 2.12
C GLY A 198 20.05 -18.03 0.72
N SER A 199 20.04 -19.29 0.27
CA SER A 199 19.46 -19.70 -1.02
C SER A 199 18.00 -20.16 -0.91
N GLY A 200 17.42 -20.09 0.28
CA GLY A 200 16.04 -20.49 0.53
C GLY A 200 15.01 -19.42 0.13
N PRO A 201 13.72 -19.76 0.19
CA PRO A 201 12.65 -18.78 0.06
C PRO A 201 12.74 -17.71 1.16
N HIS A 202 12.34 -16.50 0.82
CA HIS A 202 12.21 -15.37 1.74
C HIS A 202 10.81 -14.78 1.60
N LEU A 203 10.22 -14.36 2.72
CA LEU A 203 8.94 -13.67 2.76
C LEU A 203 9.04 -12.52 3.74
N GLY A 204 8.68 -11.32 3.33
CA GLY A 204 8.71 -10.18 4.22
C GLY A 204 8.19 -8.91 3.59
N THR A 205 8.14 -7.85 4.39
CA THR A 205 7.89 -6.50 3.93
C THR A 205 9.21 -5.75 3.79
N HIS A 206 9.21 -4.72 2.96
CA HIS A 206 10.34 -3.81 2.88
C HIS A 206 9.83 -2.39 2.67
N ASP A 207 10.17 -1.50 3.58
CA ASP A 207 9.91 -0.08 3.47
C ASP A 207 11.15 0.60 2.85
N LEU A 208 10.96 1.20 1.69
CA LEU A 208 12.02 1.87 0.92
C LEU A 208 12.54 3.14 1.61
N LEU A 209 11.71 3.78 2.45
CA LEU A 209 12.05 5.03 3.14
C LEU A 209 12.85 4.76 4.41
N THR A 210 12.43 3.75 5.19
CA THR A 210 13.07 3.44 6.48
C THR A 210 14.14 2.37 6.38
N GLY A 211 14.18 1.62 5.28
CA GLY A 211 15.03 0.44 5.12
C GLY A 211 14.65 -0.73 6.03
N GLN A 212 13.57 -0.60 6.81
CA GLN A 212 13.09 -1.63 7.73
C GLN A 212 12.21 -2.64 6.99
N GLY A 213 12.07 -3.84 7.57
CA GLY A 213 11.23 -4.88 7.01
C GLY A 213 10.89 -5.93 8.05
N LEU A 214 9.64 -6.39 8.06
CA LEU A 214 9.22 -7.54 8.85
C LEU A 214 9.40 -8.78 7.99
N TRP A 215 10.22 -9.73 8.43
CA TRP A 215 10.51 -10.95 7.69
C TRP A 215 9.96 -12.17 8.41
N PHE A 216 9.29 -13.04 7.67
CA PHE A 216 8.85 -14.34 8.15
C PHE A 216 10.04 -15.29 8.25
N ASP A 217 10.16 -15.97 9.38
CA ASP A 217 11.19 -16.99 9.57
C ASP A 217 10.76 -18.31 8.89
N VAL A 218 11.22 -18.51 7.67
CA VAL A 218 10.89 -19.69 6.87
C VAL A 218 11.47 -20.98 7.46
N SER A 219 12.48 -20.90 8.34
CA SER A 219 13.02 -22.08 9.03
C SER A 219 12.01 -22.74 9.98
N THR A 220 10.96 -22.01 10.37
CA THR A 220 9.87 -22.53 11.19
C THR A 220 8.91 -23.45 10.42
N LEU A 221 9.00 -23.50 9.08
CA LEU A 221 8.14 -24.35 8.28
C LEU A 221 8.56 -25.82 8.35
N ASN A 222 7.58 -26.69 8.56
CA ASN A 222 7.79 -28.13 8.52
C ASN A 222 7.74 -28.64 7.08
N ALA A 223 8.91 -28.75 6.43
CA ALA A 223 9.04 -29.24 5.05
C ALA A 223 9.26 -30.76 4.95
N THR A 224 9.09 -31.54 6.03
CA THR A 224 9.39 -32.98 6.03
C THR A 224 8.28 -33.85 5.43
N GLY A 225 7.14 -33.25 5.04
CA GLY A 225 6.03 -33.96 4.40
C GLY A 225 5.18 -34.83 5.34
N GLY A 226 5.25 -34.58 6.65
CA GLY A 226 4.41 -35.27 7.64
C GLY A 226 2.92 -34.94 7.46
N LYS A 227 2.03 -35.87 7.89
CA LYS A 227 0.58 -35.64 7.86
C LYS A 227 0.24 -34.41 8.71
N GLY A 228 -0.43 -33.41 8.13
CA GLY A 228 -0.81 -32.17 8.81
C GLY A 228 0.24 -31.05 8.76
N ALA A 229 1.42 -31.29 8.18
CA ALA A 229 2.48 -30.28 8.08
C ALA A 229 2.04 -29.06 7.24
N ASP A 230 1.31 -29.29 6.15
CA ASP A 230 0.78 -28.21 5.30
C ASP A 230 -0.22 -27.35 6.07
N GLU A 231 -1.13 -27.95 6.82
CA GLU A 231 -2.12 -27.23 7.63
C GLU A 231 -1.44 -26.38 8.70
N GLU A 232 -0.43 -26.93 9.38
CA GLU A 232 0.37 -26.19 10.36
C GLU A 232 1.14 -25.02 9.72
N ASN A 233 1.78 -25.25 8.57
CA ASN A 233 2.52 -24.23 7.83
C ASN A 233 1.60 -23.12 7.31
N VAL A 234 0.43 -23.47 6.78
CA VAL A 234 -0.59 -22.49 6.38
C VAL A 234 -1.06 -21.68 7.59
N GLN A 235 -1.24 -22.31 8.75
CA GLN A 235 -1.64 -21.60 9.96
C GLN A 235 -0.56 -20.59 10.41
N LYS A 236 0.73 -20.97 10.35
CA LYS A 236 1.86 -20.05 10.63
C LYS A 236 1.85 -18.84 9.69
N LEU A 237 1.64 -19.07 8.38
CA LEU A 237 1.54 -18.00 7.40
C LEU A 237 0.31 -17.10 7.64
N LEU A 238 -0.86 -17.69 7.92
CA LEU A 238 -2.07 -16.93 8.24
C LEU A 238 -1.87 -16.03 9.45
N THR A 239 -1.23 -16.53 10.50
CA THR A 239 -0.90 -15.75 11.70
C THR A 239 0.05 -14.59 11.36
N TRP A 240 1.07 -14.83 10.52
CA TRP A 240 1.98 -13.78 10.10
C TRP A 240 1.31 -12.70 9.24
N PHE A 241 0.49 -13.08 8.25
CA PHE A 241 -0.29 -12.12 7.45
C PHE A 241 -1.32 -11.35 8.29
N ALA A 242 -1.95 -12.02 9.27
CA ALA A 242 -2.85 -11.34 10.20
C ALA A 242 -2.11 -10.29 11.04
N ALA A 243 -0.85 -10.54 11.43
CA ALA A 243 -0.03 -9.56 12.15
C ALA A 243 0.31 -8.32 11.31
N LEU A 244 0.32 -8.42 9.97
CA LEU A 244 0.45 -7.25 9.08
C LEU A 244 -0.81 -6.37 9.09
N SER A 245 -1.98 -6.97 9.33
CA SER A 245 -3.28 -6.27 9.34
C SER A 245 -3.72 -5.86 10.74
N ALA A 246 -3.13 -6.47 11.78
CA ALA A 246 -3.31 -6.03 13.14
C ALA A 246 -2.73 -4.61 13.28
N PRO A 247 -3.34 -3.74 14.10
CA PRO A 247 -2.67 -2.54 14.60
C PRO A 247 -1.52 -3.00 15.51
N SER A 248 -0.44 -3.46 14.89
CA SER A 248 0.82 -3.70 15.55
C SER A 248 1.40 -2.33 15.85
N ALA A 249 1.81 -2.12 17.10
CA ALA A 249 2.49 -0.93 17.60
C ALA A 249 3.89 -0.73 16.98
N ALA A 250 4.09 -1.09 15.71
CA ALA A 250 5.36 -1.07 15.00
C ALA A 250 5.22 -0.77 13.49
N ALA A 251 4.17 -0.05 13.07
CA ALA A 251 4.04 0.50 11.72
C ALA A 251 3.31 1.85 11.75
N GLU A 252 3.94 2.85 12.37
CA GLU A 252 3.69 4.25 12.02
C GLU A 252 4.55 4.58 10.79
N SER A 253 4.13 4.10 9.62
CA SER A 253 4.66 4.58 8.34
C SER A 253 3.56 5.42 7.69
N GLY A 254 3.82 6.73 7.55
CA GLY A 254 3.02 7.64 6.72
C GLY A 254 2.01 8.55 7.41
N THR A 255 2.06 8.76 8.73
CA THR A 255 1.43 9.95 9.32
C THR A 255 2.51 10.73 10.04
N TRP A 256 2.68 12.01 9.69
CA TRP A 256 3.47 12.90 10.51
C TRP A 256 2.95 12.84 11.94
N LYS A 257 3.83 12.86 12.93
CA LYS A 257 3.45 12.87 14.34
C LYS A 257 4.34 13.82 15.10
N PHE A 258 3.76 14.48 16.09
CA PHE A 258 4.52 15.29 17.03
C PHE A 258 5.43 14.37 17.86
N SER A 259 6.73 14.64 17.84
CA SER A 259 7.66 14.13 18.86
C SER A 259 7.48 14.86 20.18
N GLU A 260 7.14 16.15 20.13
CA GLU A 260 6.89 16.98 21.30
C GLU A 260 5.76 17.97 21.00
N VAL A 261 4.83 18.11 21.95
CA VAL A 261 3.70 19.05 21.86
C VAL A 261 3.82 20.13 22.92
N PRO A 262 3.23 21.32 22.70
CA PRO A 262 3.36 22.40 23.66
C PRO A 262 2.61 22.11 24.96
N ALA A 263 3.25 22.47 26.06
CA ALA A 263 2.68 22.35 27.39
C ALA A 263 2.20 23.71 27.91
N SER A 264 1.08 23.72 28.62
CA SER A 264 0.59 24.88 29.35
C SER A 264 1.62 25.35 30.39
N LYS A 265 1.82 26.67 30.50
CA LYS A 265 2.86 27.27 31.37
C LYS A 265 2.34 28.54 32.04
N ILE A 266 2.89 28.82 33.22
CA ILE A 266 2.73 30.09 33.91
C ILE A 266 4.07 30.82 33.85
N VAL A 267 4.09 32.05 33.34
CA VAL A 267 5.32 32.81 33.11
C VAL A 267 5.18 34.21 33.70
N ALA A 268 6.25 34.72 34.31
CA ALA A 268 6.26 36.09 34.82
C ALA A 268 6.24 37.12 33.68
N GLU A 269 5.49 38.19 33.86
CA GLU A 269 5.45 39.31 32.91
C GLU A 269 6.86 39.87 32.65
N GLY A 270 7.20 40.07 31.38
CA GLY A 270 8.53 40.47 30.91
C GLY A 270 9.53 39.32 30.72
N GLY A 271 9.19 38.08 31.07
CA GLY A 271 10.03 36.90 30.82
C GLY A 271 9.93 36.38 29.38
N ASP A 272 10.80 35.43 29.04
CA ASP A 272 10.79 34.73 27.75
C ASP A 272 10.24 33.30 27.93
N VAL A 273 9.50 32.80 26.94
CA VAL A 273 8.95 31.44 26.95
C VAL A 273 9.11 30.76 25.60
N GLU A 274 9.47 29.47 25.65
CA GLU A 274 9.51 28.57 24.50
C GLU A 274 8.35 27.58 24.59
N LEU A 275 7.51 27.56 23.56
CA LEU A 275 6.47 26.57 23.33
C LEU A 275 7.02 25.51 22.37
N ARG A 276 7.36 24.34 22.91
CA ARG A 276 7.95 23.25 22.15
C ARG A 276 6.93 22.60 21.23
N CYS A 277 7.27 22.45 19.97
CA CYS A 277 6.48 21.74 18.99
C CYS A 277 7.41 21.14 17.94
N THR A 278 7.67 19.84 18.04
CA THR A 278 8.58 19.14 17.13
C THR A 278 7.87 17.97 16.48
N VAL A 279 8.19 17.71 15.22
CA VAL A 279 7.64 16.63 14.41
C VAL A 279 8.75 15.61 14.14
N LEU A 280 8.40 14.32 14.16
CA LEU A 280 9.36 13.23 13.94
C LEU A 280 9.97 13.22 12.53
N ASP A 281 9.29 13.82 11.56
CA ASP A 281 9.72 13.90 10.16
C ASP A 281 10.15 15.33 9.82
N ALA A 282 11.39 15.48 9.34
CA ALA A 282 11.95 16.77 8.93
C ALA A 282 11.39 17.27 7.59
N ALA A 283 10.72 16.40 6.82
CA ALA A 283 10.00 16.74 5.59
C ALA A 283 8.52 17.12 5.83
N ALA A 284 8.12 17.33 7.09
CA ALA A 284 6.78 17.79 7.43
C ALA A 284 6.47 19.17 6.82
N GLY A 285 5.18 19.44 6.59
CA GLY A 285 4.71 20.68 5.99
C GLY A 285 5.02 21.94 6.80
N ASP A 286 4.48 23.08 6.34
CA ASP A 286 4.77 24.38 6.93
C ASP A 286 4.21 24.49 8.36
N CYS A 287 5.05 24.98 9.28
CA CYS A 287 4.67 25.24 10.65
C CYS A 287 3.78 26.48 10.77
N LEU A 288 2.75 26.39 11.61
CA LEU A 288 1.81 27.46 11.90
C LEU A 288 1.47 27.48 13.39
N TRP A 289 1.21 28.68 13.93
CA TRP A 289 0.68 28.83 15.29
C TRP A 289 -0.66 29.56 15.27
N LEU A 290 -1.61 29.02 16.05
CA LEU A 290 -2.87 29.66 16.36
C LEU A 290 -2.84 30.15 17.81
N ARG A 291 -3.29 31.38 18.05
CA ARG A 291 -3.61 31.89 19.38
C ARG A 291 -5.10 32.17 19.47
N ASP A 292 -5.77 31.54 20.43
CA ASP A 292 -7.22 31.64 20.64
C ASP A 292 -8.03 31.40 19.36
N GLY A 293 -7.56 30.43 18.55
CA GLY A 293 -8.16 30.07 17.26
C GLY A 293 -7.82 31.01 16.09
N ARG A 294 -6.98 32.04 16.30
CA ARG A 294 -6.55 32.98 15.26
C ARG A 294 -5.12 32.70 14.81
N ASN A 295 -4.92 32.62 13.51
CA ASN A 295 -3.61 32.41 12.90
C ASN A 295 -2.67 33.60 13.16
N VAL A 296 -1.49 33.32 13.72
CA VAL A 296 -0.44 34.30 14.07
C VAL A 296 0.43 34.67 12.85
N GLY A 297 0.29 33.92 11.75
CA GLY A 297 0.93 34.13 10.45
C GLY A 297 2.17 33.25 10.26
N ALA A 298 2.35 32.71 9.05
CA ALA A 298 3.53 31.90 8.70
C ALA A 298 4.84 32.71 8.68
N SER A 299 4.76 34.04 8.49
CA SER A 299 5.89 34.96 8.56
C SER A 299 5.84 35.78 9.85
N LEU A 300 6.72 35.46 10.79
CA LEU A 300 6.86 36.17 12.07
C LEU A 300 7.55 37.55 11.94
N SER A 301 7.98 37.95 10.74
CA SER A 301 8.73 39.19 10.51
C SER A 301 8.01 40.48 10.93
N ARG A 302 6.68 40.44 11.07
CA ARG A 302 5.84 41.57 11.52
C ARG A 302 5.58 41.56 13.04
N LEU A 303 6.01 40.53 13.75
CA LEU A 303 5.77 40.30 15.17
C LEU A 303 7.12 40.18 15.90
N PRO A 304 7.76 41.30 16.31
CA PRO A 304 9.14 41.30 16.81
C PRO A 304 9.33 40.59 18.16
N HIS A 305 8.25 40.27 18.86
CA HIS A 305 8.25 39.51 20.11
C HIS A 305 8.18 38.00 19.88
N LEU A 306 7.99 37.53 18.63
CA LEU A 306 7.91 36.12 18.27
C LEU A 306 9.09 35.72 17.37
N ALA A 307 9.66 34.56 17.65
CA ALA A 307 10.68 33.94 16.81
C ALA A 307 10.52 32.43 16.78
N TRP A 308 10.86 31.80 15.66
CA TRP A 308 11.02 30.34 15.62
C TRP A 308 12.26 29.94 16.44
N ALA A 309 12.15 28.88 17.24
CA ALA A 309 13.29 28.37 18.02
C ALA A 309 14.35 27.69 17.13
N GLY A 310 13.90 27.05 16.04
CA GLY A 310 14.75 26.36 15.05
C GLY A 310 14.96 27.13 13.73
N VAL A 311 15.81 26.58 12.87
CA VAL A 311 16.00 27.06 11.48
C VAL A 311 14.89 26.41 10.63
N GLY A 312 13.96 27.24 10.17
CA GLY A 312 12.56 26.89 9.85
C GLY A 312 12.23 25.92 8.70
N HIS A 313 12.97 24.83 8.49
CA HIS A 313 12.63 23.76 7.52
C HIS A 313 13.07 22.35 7.97
N THR A 314 13.13 22.07 9.28
CA THR A 314 13.72 20.81 9.81
C THR A 314 12.78 20.00 10.72
N GLY A 315 11.47 20.30 10.72
CA GLY A 315 10.50 19.63 11.59
C GLY A 315 10.41 20.19 13.01
N ASP A 316 11.15 21.26 13.34
CA ASP A 316 11.00 22.01 14.60
C ASP A 316 10.14 23.26 14.40
N CYS A 317 8.88 23.15 14.83
CA CYS A 317 7.88 24.21 14.84
C CYS A 317 7.82 24.97 16.17
N SER A 318 8.85 24.89 17.02
CA SER A 318 8.83 25.53 18.34
C SER A 318 8.84 27.05 18.25
N LEU A 319 8.02 27.70 19.08
CA LEU A 319 7.84 29.15 19.11
C LEU A 319 8.44 29.75 20.37
N VAL A 320 9.26 30.79 20.19
CA VAL A 320 9.83 31.61 21.26
C VAL A 320 9.07 32.93 21.32
N ILE A 321 8.51 33.23 22.49
CA ILE A 321 7.86 34.50 22.80
C ILE A 321 8.76 35.27 23.77
N ARG A 322 9.26 36.44 23.36
CA ARG A 322 10.14 37.28 24.15
C ARG A 322 9.39 38.42 24.82
N GLY A 323 9.73 38.69 26.08
CA GLY A 323 9.10 39.74 26.88
C GLY A 323 7.58 39.60 26.97
N VAL A 324 7.11 38.46 27.46
CA VAL A 324 5.68 38.13 27.52
C VAL A 324 4.89 39.21 28.26
N THR A 325 3.77 39.62 27.70
CA THR A 325 2.94 40.72 28.23
C THR A 325 1.50 40.25 28.42
N ARG A 326 0.93 40.53 29.61
CA ARG A 326 -0.47 40.18 29.90
C ARG A 326 -1.42 40.98 28.99
N GLY A 327 -2.44 40.32 28.44
CA GLY A 327 -3.31 40.79 27.37
C GLY A 327 -2.78 40.52 25.96
N ARG A 328 -1.44 40.52 25.77
CA ARG A 328 -0.82 40.34 24.44
C ARG A 328 -0.45 38.90 24.15
N ASP A 329 -0.04 38.08 25.12
CA ASP A 329 0.45 36.72 24.83
C ASP A 329 -0.25 35.62 25.66
N ASP A 330 -1.05 35.99 26.66
CA ASP A 330 -1.89 35.02 27.39
C ASP A 330 -2.99 34.46 26.49
N GLY A 331 -3.39 33.22 26.77
CA GLY A 331 -4.42 32.53 25.99
C GLY A 331 -4.00 31.12 25.58
N SER A 332 -4.79 30.55 24.68
CA SER A 332 -4.62 29.19 24.17
C SER A 332 -3.76 29.18 22.91
N TRP A 333 -2.59 28.55 22.98
CA TRP A 333 -1.67 28.39 21.86
C TRP A 333 -1.75 26.99 21.29
N VAL A 334 -1.89 26.89 19.96
CA VAL A 334 -1.97 25.61 19.24
C VAL A 334 -0.95 25.63 18.11
N CYS A 335 -0.16 24.57 18.03
CA CYS A 335 0.77 24.35 16.93
C CYS A 335 0.06 23.55 15.82
N GLU A 336 0.14 24.01 14.58
CA GLU A 336 -0.35 23.30 13.41
C GLU A 336 0.75 23.09 12.39
N VAL A 337 0.72 21.95 11.70
CA VAL A 337 1.64 21.62 10.62
C VAL A 337 0.82 21.27 9.39
N THR A 338 0.99 22.04 8.31
CA THR A 338 0.10 21.95 7.14
C THR A 338 0.23 20.62 6.43
N GLY A 339 -0.90 19.92 6.26
CA GLY A 339 -0.98 18.65 5.52
C GLY A 339 -0.70 18.78 4.01
N ASP A 340 -0.53 17.64 3.35
CA ASP A 340 -0.46 17.50 1.90
C ASP A 340 -1.45 16.43 1.38
N ALA A 341 -1.26 15.95 0.14
CA ALA A 341 -2.13 14.93 -0.45
C ALA A 341 -2.05 13.56 0.24
N LEU A 342 -0.98 13.30 1.00
CA LEU A 342 -0.66 12.03 1.66
C LEU A 342 -0.77 12.12 3.19
N HIS A 343 -0.66 13.32 3.76
CA HIS A 343 -0.63 13.57 5.20
C HIS A 343 -1.69 14.59 5.62
N PRO A 344 -2.57 14.28 6.59
CA PRO A 344 -3.50 15.27 7.13
C PRO A 344 -2.74 16.35 7.93
N THR A 345 -3.33 17.55 8.03
CA THR A 345 -2.82 18.60 8.92
C THR A 345 -2.73 18.09 10.35
N LEU A 346 -1.58 18.30 10.98
CA LEU A 346 -1.42 18.02 12.41
C LEU A 346 -1.81 19.24 13.23
N THR A 347 -2.57 19.01 14.29
CA THR A 347 -2.98 20.06 15.23
C THR A 347 -2.67 19.57 16.64
N SER A 348 -1.88 20.34 17.39
CA SER A 348 -1.53 19.99 18.77
C SER A 348 -2.71 20.20 19.72
N PRO A 349 -2.71 19.57 20.91
CA PRO A 349 -3.55 20.03 22.01
C PRO A 349 -3.26 21.51 22.35
N PRO A 350 -4.26 22.26 22.86
CA PRO A 350 -4.06 23.65 23.26
C PRO A 350 -3.18 23.77 24.51
N ALA A 351 -2.14 24.59 24.42
CA ALA A 351 -1.29 24.99 25.52
C ALA A 351 -1.74 26.35 26.06
N VAL A 352 -2.19 26.38 27.31
CA VAL A 352 -2.63 27.61 27.96
C VAL A 352 -1.41 28.34 28.54
N LEU A 353 -1.14 29.54 28.03
CA LEU A 353 -0.11 30.42 28.58
C LEU A 353 -0.76 31.44 29.52
N VAL A 354 -0.35 31.41 30.80
CA VAL A 354 -0.86 32.33 31.83
C VAL A 354 0.28 33.24 32.28
N ILE A 355 0.07 34.55 32.20
CA ILE A 355 1.10 35.53 32.59
C ILE A 355 0.83 36.04 34.00
N SER A 356 1.72 35.73 34.92
CA SER A 356 1.68 36.21 36.30
C SER A 356 2.32 37.60 36.38
N SER A 357 1.62 38.57 36.97
CA SER A 357 2.18 39.85 37.36
C SER A 357 3.27 39.57 38.40
N GLY A 358 4.53 39.79 38.05
CA GLY A 358 5.64 39.62 38.99
C GLY A 358 5.41 40.53 40.19
N SER A 359 5.35 39.97 41.39
CA SER A 359 5.45 40.77 42.61
C SER A 359 6.84 41.38 42.63
N THR A 360 6.92 42.70 42.48
CA THR A 360 8.07 43.47 42.94
C THR A 360 8.34 43.09 44.39
N THR A 361 9.43 42.37 44.64
CA THR A 361 10.04 42.30 45.96
C THR A 361 10.45 43.72 46.33
N SER A 362 9.59 44.38 47.10
CA SER A 362 9.95 45.59 47.84
C SER A 362 11.12 45.24 48.74
N LYS A 363 12.29 45.77 48.40
CA LYS A 363 13.44 45.88 49.30
C LYS A 363 12.97 46.63 50.56
N THR A 364 12.83 45.94 51.68
CA THR A 364 12.86 46.58 52.99
C THR A 364 14.32 46.82 53.34
N GLU A 365 14.83 48.03 53.05
CA GLU A 365 16.03 48.55 53.71
C GLU A 365 15.59 49.38 54.92
N LEU A 366 16.30 49.11 56.03
CA LEU A 366 16.27 49.62 57.42
C LEU A 366 15.21 50.65 57.83
#